data_AF-A0A392MMZ6-F1
#
_entry.id   AF-A0A392MMZ6-F1
#
_cell.length_a   1.000
_cell.length_b   1.000
_cell.length_c   1.000
_cell.angle_alpha   90.00
_cell.angle_beta   90.00
_cell.angle_gamma   90.00
#
_symmetry.space_group_name_H-M   'P 1'
#
loop_
_entity.id
_entity.type
_entity.pdbx_description
1 polymer ?
#
loop_
_entity_poly.entity_id
_entity_poly.type
_entity_poly.pdbx_seq_one_letter_code
_entity_poly.pdbx_strand_id
1 'polypeptide(L)'
;EMILASSEFALPRSSSEKSFLYDIVANGRNGIDVDKFDYIARDCRACGLGCNFEFQRLMETMRVLDDEICYRAKDYLTIHKLFATRADLYRTVYTHPKVKAIELMVVDALVLANDYLQISSSIQDPAEYWKLDDSIIKTIETSPCPELKEARELILRIRRRNLYQACLYQLLFFL
;
A
#
# COMPACT_ATOMS: atom_id res chain seq x y z
N GLU A 1 24.20 16.51 16.25
CA GLU A 1 24.60 15.64 15.13
C GLU A 1 23.36 15.20 14.37
N MET A 2 23.39 15.31 13.04
CA MET A 2 22.29 15.02 12.11
C MET A 2 22.71 13.88 11.19
N ILE A 3 21.78 12.99 10.85
CA ILE A 3 22.04 11.87 9.94
C ILE A 3 21.55 12.26 8.53
N LEU A 4 22.43 12.13 7.53
CA LEU A 4 22.12 12.36 6.11
C LEU A 4 21.34 11.17 5.52
N ALA A 5 20.50 11.45 4.52
CA ALA A 5 19.53 10.51 3.96
C ALA A 5 20.02 9.74 2.73
N SER A 6 21.24 10.03 2.23
CA SER A 6 21.69 9.62 0.90
C SER A 6 22.03 8.12 0.75
N SER A 7 21.76 7.59 -0.44
CA SER A 7 22.21 6.30 -0.97
C SER A 7 23.14 6.50 -2.18
N GLU A 8 24.03 5.54 -2.47
CA GLU A 8 25.16 5.66 -3.44
C GLU A 8 24.78 5.86 -4.91
N PHE A 9 23.49 5.97 -5.26
CA PHE A 9 23.02 6.15 -6.64
C PHE A 9 22.31 7.49 -6.82
N ALA A 10 23.08 8.56 -7.01
CA ALA A 10 22.54 9.88 -7.34
C ALA A 10 22.11 9.94 -8.81
N LEU A 11 20.82 10.24 -9.05
CA LEU A 11 20.32 10.66 -10.37
C LEU A 11 21.04 11.94 -10.84
N PRO A 12 21.22 12.14 -12.16
CA PRO A 12 21.93 13.31 -12.67
C PRO A 12 21.19 14.58 -12.21
N ARG A 13 21.89 15.39 -11.41
CA ARG A 13 21.40 16.66 -10.87
C ARG A 13 21.08 17.60 -12.04
N SER A 14 19.80 17.67 -12.42
CA SER A 14 19.32 18.94 -12.96
C SER A 14 19.48 19.98 -11.85
N SER A 15 19.74 21.23 -12.22
CA SER A 15 19.91 22.38 -11.33
C SER A 15 18.59 22.75 -10.60
N SER A 16 18.02 21.81 -9.87
CA SER A 16 16.76 21.93 -9.16
C SER A 16 17.08 22.40 -7.74
N GLU A 17 17.03 23.70 -7.52
CA GLU A 17 16.91 24.23 -6.16
C GLU A 17 15.71 23.53 -5.47
N LYS A 18 15.91 22.95 -4.28
CA LYS A 18 14.87 22.31 -3.42
C LYS A 18 14.52 20.85 -3.73
N SER A 19 15.50 20.00 -4.01
CA SER A 19 15.30 18.55 -4.18
C SER A 19 14.67 17.89 -2.94
N PHE A 20 14.91 18.44 -1.74
CA PHE A 20 14.31 17.93 -0.50
C PHE A 20 12.77 17.89 -0.53
N LEU A 21 12.12 18.68 -1.38
CA LEU A 21 10.65 18.69 -1.50
C LEU A 21 10.12 17.34 -2.02
N TYR A 22 10.88 16.65 -2.87
CA TYR A 22 10.50 15.34 -3.39
C TYR A 22 10.56 14.24 -2.32
N ASP A 23 11.32 14.46 -1.24
CA ASP A 23 11.44 13.52 -0.13
C ASP A 23 10.22 13.61 0.83
N ILE A 24 9.30 14.57 0.66
CA ILE A 24 8.16 14.77 1.56
C ILE A 24 7.07 13.71 1.33
N VAL A 25 6.60 13.58 0.08
CA VAL A 25 5.42 12.77 -0.26
C VAL A 25 5.78 11.33 -0.59
N ALA A 26 6.84 11.14 -1.39
CA ALA A 26 7.27 9.83 -1.86
C ALA A 26 8.81 9.78 -1.87
N ASN A 27 9.38 9.41 -0.72
CA ASN A 27 10.82 9.45 -0.53
C ASN A 27 11.49 8.22 -1.15
N GLY A 28 11.97 8.36 -2.39
CA GLY A 28 12.66 7.27 -3.09
C GLY A 28 14.05 6.92 -2.53
N ARG A 29 14.66 7.75 -1.67
CA ARG A 29 16.03 7.52 -1.17
C ARG A 29 16.06 6.53 -0.02
N ASN A 30 15.18 6.72 0.96
CA ASN A 30 15.15 5.91 2.18
C ASN A 30 13.73 5.50 2.62
N GLY A 31 12.70 5.96 1.91
CA GLY A 31 11.32 5.61 2.19
C GLY A 31 10.72 6.28 3.43
N ILE A 32 11.34 7.29 4.04
CA ILE A 32 10.73 8.05 5.14
C ILE A 32 9.93 9.22 4.54
N ASP A 33 8.61 9.10 4.52
CA ASP A 33 7.68 10.07 3.93
C ASP A 33 6.35 10.13 4.69
N VAL A 34 5.56 11.17 4.40
CA VAL A 34 4.29 11.43 5.11
C VAL A 34 3.20 10.42 4.78
N ASP A 35 3.29 9.72 3.64
CA ASP A 35 2.39 8.60 3.30
C ASP A 35 2.46 7.51 4.39
N LYS A 36 3.67 7.08 4.74
CA LYS A 36 3.89 6.10 5.82
C LYS A 36 3.47 6.61 7.18
N PHE A 37 3.62 7.91 7.43
CA PHE A 37 3.21 8.48 8.71
C PHE A 37 1.71 8.38 8.91
N ASP A 38 0.93 8.67 7.86
CA ASP A 38 -0.52 8.59 7.91
C ASP A 38 -1.02 7.15 7.97
N TYR A 39 -0.66 6.31 6.99
CA TYR A 39 -1.27 4.98 6.89
C TYR A 39 -0.89 4.09 8.08
N ILE A 40 0.33 4.18 8.62
CA ILE A 40 0.72 3.37 9.78
C ILE A 40 -0.13 3.74 11.00
N ALA A 41 -0.30 5.03 11.28
CA ALA A 41 -1.11 5.47 12.40
C ALA A 41 -2.60 5.10 12.20
N ARG A 42 -3.12 5.29 10.98
CA ARG A 42 -4.49 4.98 10.60
C ARG A 42 -4.80 3.49 10.69
N ASP A 43 -3.93 2.65 10.14
CA ASP A 43 -4.12 1.20 10.06
C ASP A 43 -3.96 0.54 11.41
N CYS A 44 -2.97 0.95 12.21
CA CYS A 44 -2.86 0.47 13.59
C CYS A 44 -4.16 0.76 14.37
N ARG A 45 -4.70 1.97 14.24
CA ARG A 45 -5.98 2.34 14.88
C ARG A 45 -7.14 1.49 14.35
N ALA A 46 -7.26 1.33 13.03
CA ALA A 46 -8.35 0.59 12.40
C ALA A 46 -8.31 -0.92 12.73
N CYS A 47 -7.11 -1.48 12.86
CA CYS A 47 -6.90 -2.90 13.19
C CYS A 47 -6.85 -3.17 14.71
N GLY A 48 -6.94 -2.14 15.57
CA GLY A 48 -6.84 -2.31 17.02
C GLY A 48 -5.43 -2.73 17.50
N LEU A 49 -4.40 -2.35 16.75
CA LEU A 49 -3.00 -2.62 17.06
C LEU A 49 -2.35 -1.42 17.74
N GLY A 50 -1.39 -1.66 18.63
CA GLY A 50 -0.60 -0.60 19.24
C GLY A 50 0.34 0.06 18.22
N CYS A 51 0.28 1.38 18.07
CA CYS A 51 1.24 2.15 17.29
C CYS A 51 2.25 2.83 18.22
N ASN A 52 3.50 2.38 18.18
CA ASN A 52 4.58 2.96 18.99
C ASN A 52 5.38 4.02 18.22
N PHE A 53 4.96 4.35 16.99
CA PHE A 53 5.60 5.33 16.13
C PHE A 53 4.92 6.71 16.26
N GLU A 54 5.66 7.67 16.80
CA GLU A 54 5.22 9.05 17.04
C GLU A 54 5.89 9.99 16.05
N PHE A 55 5.30 10.16 14.85
CA PHE A 55 5.89 10.96 13.78
C PHE A 55 6.00 12.45 14.11
N GLN A 56 5.16 12.98 15.01
CA GLN A 56 5.21 14.39 15.45
C GLN A 56 6.60 14.77 15.97
N ARG A 57 7.25 13.84 16.70
CA ARG A 57 8.60 14.05 17.23
C ARG A 57 9.65 14.27 16.14
N LEU A 58 9.50 13.60 14.99
CA LEU A 58 10.38 13.81 13.84
C LEU A 58 10.08 15.14 13.15
N MET A 59 8.80 15.48 12.97
CA MET A 59 8.38 16.70 12.28
C MET A 59 8.84 17.98 13.00
N GLU A 60 8.86 17.98 14.34
CA GLU A 60 9.32 19.13 15.13
C GLU A 60 10.84 19.38 15.00
N THR A 61 11.61 18.31 14.82
CA THR A 61 13.08 18.35 14.93
C THR A 61 13.80 18.28 13.59
N MET A 62 13.15 17.79 12.53
CA MET A 62 13.75 17.66 11.20
C MET A 62 14.18 19.02 10.63
N ARG A 63 15.22 19.00 9.81
CA ARG A 63 15.78 20.19 9.15
C ARG A 63 16.23 19.84 7.74
N VAL A 64 16.26 20.83 6.87
CA VAL A 64 16.92 20.69 5.56
C VAL A 64 18.39 21.05 5.72
N LEU A 65 19.29 20.14 5.33
CA LEU A 65 20.73 20.37 5.24
C LEU A 65 21.20 19.85 3.88
N ASP A 66 22.00 20.63 3.16
CA ASP A 66 22.53 20.25 1.84
C ASP A 66 21.47 19.71 0.86
N ASP A 67 20.28 20.33 0.88
CA ASP A 67 19.13 19.96 0.04
C ASP A 67 18.52 18.56 0.33
N GLU A 68 18.70 18.07 1.57
CA GLU A 68 18.11 16.82 2.09
C GLU A 68 17.35 17.03 3.41
N ILE A 69 16.24 16.31 3.59
CA ILE A 69 15.57 16.22 4.89
C ILE A 69 16.43 15.37 5.82
N CYS A 70 16.88 15.98 6.91
CA CYS A 70 17.73 15.35 7.92
C CYS A 70 17.01 15.24 9.27
N TYR A 71 17.31 14.16 9.98
CA TYR A 71 16.80 13.88 11.32
C TYR A 71 17.90 13.98 12.36
N ARG A 72 17.57 14.35 13.60
CA ARG A 72 18.55 14.38 14.69
C ARG A 72 18.97 12.97 15.04
N ALA A 73 20.27 12.74 15.24
CA ALA A 73 20.80 11.42 15.56
C ALA A 73 20.13 10.79 16.80
N LYS A 74 19.77 11.60 17.80
CA LYS A 74 19.07 11.13 19.02
C LYS A 74 17.64 10.61 18.77
N ASP A 75 17.03 10.94 17.63
CA ASP A 75 15.68 10.50 17.25
C ASP A 75 15.70 9.16 16.50
N TYR A 76 16.87 8.48 16.41
CA TYR A 76 17.03 7.20 15.70
C TYR A 76 16.04 6.12 16.15
N LEU A 77 15.69 6.07 17.43
CA LEU A 77 14.71 5.09 17.95
C LEU A 77 13.32 5.31 17.34
N THR A 78 12.93 6.56 17.07
CA THR A 78 11.65 6.87 16.43
C THR A 78 11.65 6.39 14.97
N ILE A 79 12.76 6.56 14.26
CA ILE A 79 12.95 6.03 12.90
C ILE A 79 12.94 4.50 12.91
N HIS A 80 13.61 3.87 13.87
CA HIS A 80 13.56 2.41 14.03
C HIS A 80 12.13 1.91 14.27
N LYS A 81 11.36 2.60 15.13
CA LYS A 81 9.96 2.29 15.40
C LYS A 81 9.08 2.39 14.15
N LEU A 82 9.30 3.37 13.27
CA LEU A 82 8.62 3.46 11.97
C LEU A 82 8.75 2.16 11.17
N PHE A 83 9.98 1.71 10.93
CA PHE A 83 10.23 0.51 10.13
C PHE A 83 9.78 -0.77 10.83
N ALA A 84 9.95 -0.85 12.16
CA ALA A 84 9.49 -1.99 12.94
C ALA A 84 7.96 -2.14 12.91
N THR A 85 7.21 -1.05 13.11
CA THR A 85 5.75 -1.06 13.03
C THR A 85 5.28 -1.37 11.61
N ARG A 86 5.93 -0.83 10.57
CA ARG A 86 5.63 -1.18 9.17
C ARG A 86 5.82 -2.68 8.91
N ALA A 87 6.92 -3.26 9.37
CA ALA A 87 7.20 -4.69 9.19
C ALA A 87 6.16 -5.56 9.92
N ASP A 88 5.73 -5.14 11.11
CA ASP A 88 4.69 -5.84 11.88
C ASP A 88 3.33 -5.78 11.18
N LEU A 89 2.89 -4.61 10.72
CA LEU A 89 1.67 -4.43 9.93
C LEU A 89 1.68 -5.32 8.67
N TYR A 90 2.82 -5.39 7.99
CA TYR A 90 2.95 -6.24 6.81
C TYR A 90 2.71 -7.70 7.16
N ARG A 91 3.41 -8.22 8.18
CA ARG A 91 3.34 -9.63 8.58
C ARG A 91 1.98 -10.04 9.14
N THR A 92 1.32 -9.13 9.88
CA THR A 92 0.13 -9.47 10.67
C THR A 92 -1.17 -9.06 10.00
N VAL A 93 -1.17 -8.00 9.20
CA VAL A 93 -2.37 -7.43 8.56
C VAL A 93 -2.30 -7.61 7.04
N TYR A 94 -1.35 -6.97 6.37
CA TYR A 94 -1.35 -6.86 4.90
C TYR A 94 -1.13 -8.21 4.20
N THR A 95 -0.31 -9.09 4.77
CA THR A 95 -0.09 -10.45 4.26
C THR A 95 -0.81 -11.52 5.06
N HIS A 96 -1.85 -11.16 5.82
CA HIS A 96 -2.62 -12.16 6.54
C HIS A 96 -3.18 -13.22 5.56
N PRO A 97 -2.99 -14.53 5.78
CA PRO A 97 -3.32 -15.56 4.77
C PRO A 97 -4.76 -15.54 4.29
N LYS A 98 -5.72 -15.21 5.17
CA LYS A 98 -7.13 -15.08 4.79
C LYS A 98 -7.43 -13.81 3.98
N VAL A 99 -6.68 -12.73 4.18
CA VAL A 99 -6.79 -11.51 3.38
C VAL A 99 -6.28 -11.82 1.97
N LYS A 100 -5.09 -12.42 1.86
CA LYS A 100 -4.53 -12.83 0.57
C LYS A 100 -5.39 -13.84 -0.20
N ALA A 101 -6.02 -14.80 0.50
CA ALA A 101 -6.97 -15.71 -0.14
C ALA A 101 -8.17 -14.96 -0.76
N ILE A 102 -8.71 -13.96 -0.06
CA ILE A 102 -9.83 -13.15 -0.58
C ILE A 102 -9.36 -12.26 -1.73
N GLU A 103 -8.21 -11.59 -1.59
CA GLU A 103 -7.60 -10.75 -2.62
C GLU A 103 -7.42 -11.53 -3.93
N LEU A 104 -6.85 -12.73 -3.88
CA LEU A 104 -6.68 -13.59 -5.05
C LEU A 104 -8.02 -14.01 -5.67
N MET A 105 -9.01 -14.39 -4.85
CA MET A 105 -10.34 -14.74 -5.38
C MET A 105 -11.03 -13.54 -6.04
N VAL A 106 -10.83 -12.33 -5.52
CA VAL A 106 -11.35 -11.09 -6.13
C VAL A 106 -10.65 -10.83 -7.46
N VAL A 107 -9.31 -10.94 -7.51
CA VAL A 107 -8.55 -10.80 -8.76
C VAL A 107 -9.04 -11.80 -9.82
N ASP A 108 -9.20 -13.07 -9.46
CA ASP A 108 -9.72 -14.10 -10.38
C ASP A 108 -11.13 -13.74 -10.89
N ALA A 109 -12.01 -13.25 -10.01
CA ALA A 109 -13.35 -12.81 -10.41
C ALA A 109 -13.30 -11.60 -11.37
N LEU A 110 -12.40 -10.64 -11.14
CA LEU A 110 -12.22 -9.49 -12.01
C LEU A 110 -11.64 -9.89 -13.37
N VAL A 111 -10.69 -10.83 -13.41
CA VAL A 111 -10.12 -11.38 -14.65
C VAL A 111 -11.20 -12.07 -15.47
N LEU A 112 -12.01 -12.94 -14.85
CA LEU A 112 -13.13 -13.61 -15.53
C LEU A 112 -14.21 -12.64 -16.02
N ALA A 113 -14.41 -11.52 -15.31
CA ALA A 113 -15.38 -10.50 -15.70
C ALA A 113 -14.86 -9.53 -16.76
N ASN A 114 -13.54 -9.47 -17.00
CA ASN A 114 -12.91 -8.44 -17.81
C ASN A 114 -13.37 -8.46 -19.27
N ASP A 115 -13.57 -9.62 -19.88
CA ASP A 115 -13.98 -9.71 -21.29
C ASP A 115 -15.36 -9.08 -21.53
N TYR A 116 -16.23 -9.12 -20.53
CA TYR A 116 -17.56 -8.51 -20.60
C TYR A 116 -17.56 -7.05 -20.12
N LEU A 117 -16.93 -6.76 -18.97
CA LEU A 117 -16.95 -5.44 -18.34
C LEU A 117 -15.86 -4.48 -18.83
N GLN A 118 -14.88 -4.97 -19.59
CA GLN A 118 -13.78 -4.18 -20.16
C GLN A 118 -12.98 -3.38 -19.12
N ILE A 119 -12.78 -3.97 -17.93
CA ILE A 119 -12.18 -3.32 -16.75
C ILE A 119 -10.78 -2.77 -17.06
N SER A 120 -9.94 -3.58 -17.69
CA SER A 120 -8.57 -3.23 -18.07
C SER A 120 -8.49 -2.14 -19.16
N SER A 121 -9.53 -1.99 -19.98
CA SER A 121 -9.58 -0.91 -20.97
C SER A 121 -9.90 0.43 -20.29
N SER A 122 -10.77 0.41 -19.28
CA SER A 122 -11.19 1.62 -18.55
C SER A 122 -10.06 2.32 -17.78
N ILE A 123 -8.96 1.64 -17.43
CA ILE A 123 -7.81 2.28 -16.76
C ILE A 123 -7.01 3.21 -17.69
N GLN A 124 -7.20 3.09 -19.01
CA GLN A 124 -6.49 3.90 -20.01
C GLN A 124 -7.15 5.27 -20.24
N ASP A 125 -8.40 5.46 -19.79
CA ASP A 125 -9.15 6.70 -19.89
C ASP A 125 -9.53 7.21 -18.50
N PRO A 126 -8.99 8.35 -18.03
CA PRO A 126 -9.37 8.94 -16.75
C PRO A 126 -10.88 9.16 -16.60
N ALA A 127 -11.62 9.43 -17.69
CA ALA A 127 -13.07 9.65 -17.67
C ALA A 127 -13.88 8.36 -17.41
N GLU A 128 -13.27 7.20 -17.62
CA GLU A 128 -13.84 5.90 -17.26
C GLU A 128 -13.23 5.36 -15.96
N TYR A 129 -11.93 5.57 -15.74
CA TYR A 129 -11.23 5.07 -14.56
C TYR A 129 -11.83 5.55 -13.25
N TRP A 130 -12.27 6.81 -13.15
CA TRP A 130 -12.85 7.34 -11.92
C TRP A 130 -14.15 6.62 -11.49
N LYS A 131 -14.84 5.96 -12.44
CA LYS A 131 -16.07 5.19 -12.18
C LYS A 131 -15.76 3.79 -11.65
N LEU A 132 -14.50 3.34 -11.72
CA LEU A 132 -14.07 2.07 -11.20
C LEU A 132 -13.81 2.19 -9.70
N ASP A 133 -14.70 1.60 -8.91
CA ASP A 133 -14.58 1.46 -7.46
C ASP A 133 -15.05 0.07 -7.00
N ASP A 134 -15.11 -0.14 -5.69
CA ASP A 134 -15.52 -1.41 -5.08
C ASP A 134 -16.96 -1.85 -5.46
N SER A 135 -17.79 -0.95 -6.00
CA SER A 135 -19.12 -1.30 -6.50
C SER A 135 -19.07 -2.32 -7.63
N ILE A 136 -17.94 -2.46 -8.34
CA ILE A 136 -17.74 -3.48 -9.38
C ILE A 136 -18.00 -4.89 -8.86
N ILE A 137 -17.65 -5.17 -7.61
CA ILE A 137 -17.93 -6.45 -6.96
C ILE A 137 -19.44 -6.67 -6.88
N LYS A 138 -20.20 -5.63 -6.51
CA LYS A 138 -21.67 -5.72 -6.46
C LYS A 138 -22.27 -5.85 -7.86
N THR A 139 -21.73 -5.15 -8.85
CA THR A 139 -22.14 -5.25 -10.26
C THR A 139 -22.02 -6.69 -10.78
N ILE A 140 -20.87 -7.33 -10.56
CA ILE A 140 -20.67 -8.76 -10.92
C ILE A 140 -21.62 -9.66 -10.12
N GLU A 141 -21.78 -9.41 -8.82
CA GLU A 141 -22.62 -10.21 -7.92
C GLU A 141 -24.10 -10.22 -8.36
N THR A 142 -24.65 -9.08 -8.79
CA THR A 142 -26.08 -8.93 -9.11
C THR A 142 -26.42 -9.03 -10.59
N SER A 143 -25.45 -8.99 -11.48
CA SER A 143 -25.72 -9.05 -12.91
C SER A 143 -26.38 -10.38 -13.30
N PRO A 144 -27.45 -10.37 -14.13
CA PRO A 144 -28.08 -11.58 -14.63
C PRO A 144 -27.30 -12.22 -15.79
N CYS A 145 -26.32 -11.52 -16.36
CA CYS A 145 -25.65 -11.91 -17.59
C CYS A 145 -24.89 -13.24 -17.45
N PRO A 146 -25.05 -14.19 -18.39
CA PRO A 146 -24.38 -15.49 -18.35
C PRO A 146 -22.86 -15.39 -18.47
N GLU A 147 -22.33 -14.35 -19.13
CA GLU A 147 -20.90 -14.08 -19.27
C GLU A 147 -20.21 -13.84 -17.92
N LEU A 148 -20.94 -13.31 -16.93
CA LEU A 148 -20.43 -13.05 -15.58
C LEU A 148 -20.67 -14.20 -14.61
N LYS A 149 -21.19 -15.35 -15.08
CA LYS A 149 -21.59 -16.46 -14.20
C LYS A 149 -20.43 -16.98 -13.35
N GLU A 150 -19.26 -17.19 -13.93
CA GLU A 150 -18.11 -17.76 -13.21
C GLU A 150 -17.54 -16.76 -12.19
N ALA A 151 -17.35 -15.50 -12.59
CA ALA A 151 -16.94 -14.42 -11.70
C ALA A 151 -17.91 -14.25 -10.52
N ARG A 152 -19.22 -14.30 -10.80
CA ARG A 152 -20.27 -14.22 -9.78
C ARG A 152 -20.21 -15.39 -8.80
N GLU A 153 -19.95 -16.61 -9.26
CA GLU A 153 -19.81 -17.77 -8.36
C GLU A 153 -18.61 -17.62 -7.41
N LEU A 154 -17.47 -17.07 -7.87
CA LEU A 154 -16.34 -16.76 -7.00
C LEU A 154 -16.71 -15.74 -5.92
N ILE A 155 -17.43 -14.68 -6.28
CA ILE A 155 -17.90 -13.68 -5.30
C ILE A 155 -18.86 -14.32 -4.30
N LEU A 156 -19.80 -15.16 -4.74
CA LEU A 156 -20.71 -15.90 -3.86
C LEU A 156 -19.97 -16.85 -2.91
N ARG A 157 -18.89 -17.49 -3.37
CA ARG A 157 -18.01 -18.26 -2.50
C ARG A 157 -17.36 -17.40 -1.41
N ILE A 158 -16.86 -16.20 -1.76
CA ILE A 158 -16.33 -15.25 -0.77
C ILE A 158 -17.39 -14.91 0.28
N ARG A 159 -18.62 -14.57 -0.15
CA ARG A 159 -19.75 -14.25 0.76
C ARG A 159 -20.10 -15.40 1.70
N ARG A 160 -20.04 -16.66 1.20
CA ARG A 160 -20.27 -17.88 1.98
C ARG A 160 -19.05 -18.33 2.79
N ARG A 161 -17.96 -17.56 2.78
CA ARG A 161 -16.68 -17.89 3.41
C ARG A 161 -16.05 -19.21 2.90
N ASN A 162 -16.42 -19.66 1.70
CA ASN A 162 -15.80 -20.79 1.01
C ASN A 162 -14.55 -20.31 0.24
N LEU A 163 -13.53 -19.93 1.03
CA LEU A 163 -12.31 -19.30 0.54
C LEU A 163 -11.32 -20.33 -0.02
N TYR A 164 -10.36 -19.87 -0.83
CA TYR A 164 -9.18 -20.67 -1.17
C TYR A 164 -8.48 -21.17 0.10
N GLN A 165 -8.08 -22.44 0.07
CA GLN A 165 -7.25 -23.00 1.13
C GLN A 165 -5.85 -22.43 0.98
N ALA A 166 -5.39 -21.72 2.01
CA ALA A 166 -4.01 -21.27 2.07
C ALA A 166 -3.12 -22.51 2.21
N CYS A 167 -2.37 -22.85 1.15
CA CYS A 167 -1.18 -23.66 1.33
C CYS A 167 -0.17 -22.77 2.05
N LEU A 168 -0.05 -22.94 3.36
CA LEU A 168 1.08 -22.41 4.11
C LEU A 168 2.35 -22.95 3.45
N TYR A 169 3.38 -22.12 3.40
CA TYR A 169 4.68 -22.31 2.76
C TYR A 169 4.77 -21.78 1.30
N GLN A 170 5.64 -20.78 1.13
CA GLN A 170 6.18 -20.27 -0.15
C GLN A 170 5.47 -19.11 -0.88
N LEU A 171 5.02 -18.06 -0.20
CA LEU A 171 4.74 -16.76 -0.85
C LEU A 171 5.21 -15.57 0.02
N LEU A 172 6.38 -15.72 0.65
CA LEU A 172 6.94 -14.72 1.58
C LEU A 172 8.21 -14.03 1.07
N PHE A 173 8.58 -14.23 -0.19
CA PHE A 173 9.68 -13.50 -0.83
C PHE A 173 9.25 -13.12 -2.23
N PHE A 174 8.52 -12.03 -2.38
CA PHE A 174 8.49 -11.14 -3.55
C PHE A 174 7.42 -10.10 -3.26
N LEU A 175 7.79 -9.09 -2.48
CA LEU A 175 7.27 -7.71 -2.48
C LEU A 175 8.13 -6.90 -1.48
#